data_AF-A0A4Q1AK78-F1
#
_entry.id   AF-A0A4Q1AK78-F1
#
_cell.length_a   1.000
_cell.length_b   1.000
_cell.length_c   1.000
_cell.angle_alpha   90.00
_cell.angle_beta   90.00
_cell.angle_gamma   90.00
#
_symmetry.space_group_name_H-M   'P 1'
#
loop_
_entity.id
_entity.type
_entity.pdbx_description
1 polymer ?
#
loop_
_entity_poly.entity_id
_entity_poly.type
_entity_poly.pdbx_seq_one_letter_code
_entity_poly.pdbx_strand_id
1 'polypeptide(L)'
;MKIEEKIVSDLAYDLNHKIVSIVIEELKADTKVYALDERRECLENLWEEYCVVIQDKTQEKEIKNSIKREVLTHLSKKFETLSYYKKIAIWLKTKEGVAWLYEKKDESCSLDDVPFSFNDCKDELYTMIEKIASTYESDTIYRFLNLECKDYKDDFDEDEKDIVYE
;
A
#
# COMPACT_ATOMS: atom_id res chain seq x y z
N MET A 1 21.25 -23.69 14.62
CA MET A 1 19.87 -23.19 14.85
C MET A 1 19.75 -21.71 15.20
N LYS A 2 20.18 -21.19 16.36
CA LYS A 2 19.91 -19.77 16.71
C LYS A 2 20.45 -18.73 15.69
N ILE A 3 21.58 -19.00 15.06
CA ILE A 3 22.20 -18.09 14.07
C ILE A 3 21.44 -18.15 12.73
N GLU A 4 21.10 -19.34 12.24
CA GLU A 4 20.36 -19.52 10.98
C GLU A 4 18.94 -18.94 11.08
N GLU A 5 18.25 -19.19 12.20
CA GLU A 5 16.93 -18.61 12.48
C GLU A 5 16.98 -17.08 12.48
N LYS A 6 18.04 -16.50 13.05
CA LYS A 6 18.27 -15.05 13.07
C LYS A 6 18.55 -14.52 11.66
N ILE A 7 19.42 -15.18 10.89
CA ILE A 7 19.72 -14.78 9.49
C ILE A 7 18.44 -14.79 8.64
N VAL A 8 17.62 -15.83 8.74
CA VAL A 8 16.35 -15.91 8.01
C VAL A 8 15.37 -14.84 8.50
N SER A 9 15.37 -14.52 9.80
CA SER A 9 14.57 -13.44 10.36
C SER A 9 14.95 -12.07 9.83
N ASP A 10 16.23 -11.74 9.86
CA ASP A 10 16.74 -10.46 9.39
C ASP A 10 16.51 -10.33 7.88
N LEU A 11 16.71 -11.41 7.11
CA LEU A 11 16.40 -11.44 5.68
C LEU A 11 14.91 -11.20 5.39
N ALA A 12 14.02 -11.89 6.09
CA ALA A 12 12.57 -11.73 5.88
C ALA A 12 12.11 -10.31 6.24
N TYR A 13 12.64 -9.75 7.33
CA TYR A 13 12.41 -8.37 7.73
C TYR A 13 12.84 -7.39 6.62
N ASP A 14 14.07 -7.51 6.14
CA ASP A 14 14.61 -6.66 5.08
C ASP A 14 13.80 -6.79 3.77
N LEU A 15 13.40 -8.01 3.43
CA LEU A 15 12.56 -8.27 2.25
C LEU A 15 11.18 -7.62 2.38
N ASN A 16 10.52 -7.76 3.53
CA ASN A 16 9.21 -7.16 3.78
C ASN A 16 9.29 -5.63 3.66
N HIS A 17 10.25 -5.00 4.34
CA HIS A 17 10.46 -3.56 4.25
C HIS A 17 10.76 -3.09 2.83
N LYS A 18 11.60 -3.83 2.09
CA LYS A 18 11.92 -3.51 0.70
C LYS A 18 10.72 -3.65 -0.23
N ILE A 19 9.90 -4.69 -0.06
CA ILE A 19 8.68 -4.88 -0.87
C ILE A 19 7.69 -3.76 -0.59
N VAL A 20 7.42 -3.48 0.68
CA VAL A 20 6.52 -2.41 1.12
C VAL A 20 6.96 -1.06 0.56
N SER A 21 8.26 -0.73 0.68
CA SER A 21 8.81 0.52 0.14
C SER A 21 8.63 0.61 -1.39
N ILE A 22 8.94 -0.46 -2.13
CA ILE A 22 8.78 -0.45 -3.59
C ILE A 22 7.31 -0.28 -3.98
N VAL A 23 6.39 -0.99 -3.32
CA VAL A 23 4.95 -0.86 -3.59
C VAL A 23 4.49 0.57 -3.32
N ILE A 24 4.90 1.18 -2.21
CA ILE A 24 4.55 2.59 -1.92
C ILE A 24 5.06 3.52 -3.01
N GLU A 25 6.29 3.35 -3.48
CA GLU A 25 6.83 4.18 -4.57
C GLU A 25 6.10 3.94 -5.90
N GLU A 26 5.68 2.71 -6.20
CA GLU A 26 4.83 2.42 -7.35
C GLU A 26 3.46 3.11 -7.24
N LEU A 27 2.86 3.12 -6.04
CA LEU A 27 1.58 3.81 -5.79
C LEU A 27 1.72 5.34 -5.89
N LYS A 28 2.85 5.91 -5.49
CA LYS A 28 3.16 7.34 -5.67
C LYS A 28 3.36 7.70 -7.15
N ALA A 29 3.90 6.78 -7.93
CA ALA A 29 4.08 6.95 -9.37
C ALA A 29 2.78 6.76 -10.17
N ASP A 30 1.76 6.11 -9.59
CA ASP A 30 0.46 5.95 -10.22
C ASP A 30 -0.40 7.20 -10.01
N THR A 31 -0.26 8.15 -10.94
CA THR A 31 -1.03 9.40 -10.98
C THR A 31 -2.38 9.22 -11.67
N LYS A 32 -2.85 7.98 -11.90
CA LYS A 32 -4.21 7.79 -12.40
C LYS A 32 -5.16 8.37 -11.36
N VAL A 33 -5.96 9.32 -11.82
CA VAL A 33 -7.04 9.89 -11.03
C VAL A 33 -8.11 8.81 -10.87
N TYR A 34 -8.25 8.24 -9.67
CA TYR A 34 -9.37 7.34 -9.35
C TYR A 34 -10.55 8.16 -8.79
N ALA A 35 -10.70 9.42 -9.23
CA ALA A 35 -11.72 10.36 -8.78
C ALA A 35 -13.12 9.80 -9.02
N LEU A 36 -13.64 9.18 -7.97
CA LEU A 36 -15.06 8.90 -7.79
C LEU A 36 -15.78 10.11 -7.16
N ASP A 37 -15.04 11.19 -6.83
CA ASP A 37 -15.52 12.45 -6.25
C ASP A 37 -14.59 13.60 -6.68
N GLU A 38 -15.17 14.75 -7.07
CA GLU A 38 -14.47 16.00 -7.43
C GLU A 38 -13.48 16.46 -6.35
N ARG A 39 -13.74 16.15 -5.07
CA ARG A 39 -12.80 16.48 -3.97
C ARG A 39 -11.46 15.78 -4.10
N ARG A 40 -11.41 14.60 -4.73
CA ARG A 40 -10.18 13.78 -4.86
C ARG A 40 -9.26 14.27 -5.95
N GLU A 41 -9.68 15.22 -6.78
CA GLU A 41 -8.82 15.87 -7.78
C GLU A 41 -7.63 16.59 -7.15
N CYS A 42 -7.70 16.98 -5.87
CA CYS A 42 -6.57 17.61 -5.21
C CYS A 42 -5.48 16.63 -4.75
N LEU A 43 -5.73 15.31 -4.76
CA LEU A 43 -4.75 14.29 -4.39
C LEU A 43 -3.82 13.97 -5.56
N GLU A 44 -2.52 13.83 -5.31
CA GLU A 44 -1.52 13.77 -6.38
C GLU A 44 -1.40 12.38 -7.03
N ASN A 45 -1.69 11.32 -6.27
CA ASN A 45 -1.44 9.94 -6.68
C ASN A 45 -2.25 8.93 -5.84
N LEU A 46 -2.21 7.67 -6.27
CA LEU A 46 -2.90 6.56 -5.63
C LEU A 46 -2.43 6.32 -4.18
N TRP A 47 -1.18 6.64 -3.83
CA TRP A 47 -0.70 6.53 -2.45
C TRP A 47 -1.43 7.52 -1.52
N GLU A 48 -1.61 8.77 -1.93
CA GLU A 48 -2.36 9.74 -1.14
C GLU A 48 -3.85 9.39 -1.04
N GLU A 49 -4.45 8.91 -2.13
CA GLU A 49 -5.82 8.37 -2.13
C GLU A 49 -6.00 7.25 -1.10
N TYR A 50 -5.02 6.35 -1.02
CA TYR A 50 -5.01 5.27 -0.06
C TYR A 50 -4.83 5.76 1.37
N CYS A 51 -3.92 6.71 1.61
CA CYS A 51 -3.73 7.31 2.93
C CYS A 51 -5.03 7.96 3.43
N VAL A 52 -5.72 8.72 2.59
CA VAL A 52 -7.04 9.29 2.90
C VAL A 52 -8.05 8.20 3.23
N VAL A 53 -8.11 7.11 2.44
CA VAL A 53 -9.02 5.98 2.70
C VAL A 53 -8.79 5.33 4.07
N ILE A 54 -7.53 5.26 4.51
CA ILE A 54 -7.15 4.67 5.81
C ILE A 54 -7.39 5.64 6.96
N GLN A 55 -7.09 6.92 6.78
CA GLN A 55 -7.18 7.95 7.81
C GLN A 55 -8.62 8.45 8.02
N ASP A 56 -9.41 8.54 6.95
CA ASP A 56 -10.80 8.98 7.01
C ASP A 56 -11.79 7.81 7.06
N LYS A 57 -12.41 7.66 8.23
CA LYS A 57 -13.40 6.61 8.48
C LYS A 57 -14.72 6.84 7.74
N THR A 58 -15.01 8.06 7.30
CA THR A 58 -16.27 8.43 6.65
C THR A 58 -16.35 8.04 5.17
N GLN A 59 -15.21 7.66 4.57
CA GLN A 59 -15.13 7.28 3.16
C GLN A 59 -16.06 6.10 2.82
N GLU A 60 -16.69 6.19 1.65
CA GLU A 60 -17.64 5.19 1.17
C GLU A 60 -16.97 3.82 1.01
N LYS A 61 -17.71 2.76 1.37
CA LYS A 61 -17.19 1.39 1.35
C LYS A 61 -16.72 0.95 -0.04
N GLU A 62 -17.38 1.41 -1.10
CA GLU A 62 -17.01 1.09 -2.48
C GLU A 62 -15.65 1.68 -2.85
N ILE A 63 -15.42 2.95 -2.50
CA ILE A 63 -14.12 3.62 -2.69
C ILE A 63 -13.03 2.88 -1.91
N LYS A 64 -13.26 2.58 -0.62
CA LYS A 64 -12.29 1.83 0.20
C LYS A 64 -11.91 0.49 -0.43
N ASN A 65 -12.90 -0.25 -0.92
CA ASN A 65 -12.69 -1.55 -1.55
C ASN A 65 -11.96 -1.43 -2.90
N SER A 66 -12.25 -0.38 -3.67
CA SER A 66 -11.60 -0.12 -4.96
C SER A 66 -10.10 0.16 -4.75
N ILE A 67 -9.76 1.14 -3.92
CA ILE A 67 -8.36 1.51 -3.66
C ILE A 67 -7.61 0.35 -2.98
N LYS A 68 -8.24 -0.36 -2.03
CA LYS A 68 -7.65 -1.58 -1.44
C LYS A 68 -7.30 -2.63 -2.51
N ARG A 69 -8.15 -2.82 -3.52
CA ARG A 69 -7.89 -3.77 -4.62
C ARG A 69 -6.68 -3.35 -5.45
N GLU A 70 -6.51 -2.06 -5.73
CA GLU A 70 -5.35 -1.55 -6.45
C GLU A 70 -4.06 -1.79 -5.65
N VAL A 71 -4.04 -1.44 -4.36
CA VAL A 71 -2.89 -1.71 -3.48
C VAL A 71 -2.53 -3.19 -3.45
N LEU A 72 -3.52 -4.08 -3.31
CA LEU A 72 -3.29 -5.53 -3.34
C LEU A 72 -2.79 -6.01 -4.72
N THR A 73 -3.18 -5.35 -5.81
CA THR A 73 -2.71 -5.66 -7.17
C THR A 73 -1.24 -5.31 -7.34
N HIS A 74 -0.81 -4.13 -6.88
CA HIS A 74 0.61 -3.75 -6.85
C HIS A 74 1.42 -4.71 -6.00
N LEU A 75 0.92 -5.05 -4.81
CA LEU A 75 1.58 -6.01 -3.92
C LEU A 75 1.72 -7.38 -4.57
N SER A 76 0.66 -7.88 -5.21
CA SER A 76 0.67 -9.20 -5.89
C SER A 76 1.67 -9.23 -7.04
N LYS A 77 1.63 -8.22 -7.93
CA LYS A 77 2.60 -8.07 -9.02
C LYS A 77 4.03 -8.03 -8.48
N LYS A 78 4.26 -7.27 -7.41
CA LYS A 78 5.60 -7.18 -6.84
C LYS A 78 6.07 -8.51 -6.28
N PHE A 79 5.19 -9.21 -5.56
CA PHE A 79 5.49 -10.49 -4.97
C PHE A 79 5.75 -11.58 -6.02
N GLU A 80 5.03 -11.56 -7.15
CA GLU A 80 5.24 -12.49 -8.27
C GLU A 80 6.68 -12.43 -8.81
N THR A 81 7.29 -11.25 -8.87
CA THR A 81 8.68 -11.05 -9.35
C THR A 81 9.75 -11.62 -8.41
N LEU A 82 9.40 -12.01 -7.19
CA LEU A 82 10.34 -12.58 -6.24
C LEU A 82 10.71 -14.02 -6.61
N SER A 83 11.98 -14.36 -6.40
CA SER A 83 12.44 -15.74 -6.46
C SER A 83 11.77 -16.60 -5.39
N TYR A 84 11.62 -17.89 -5.66
CA TYR A 84 10.96 -18.83 -4.76
C TYR A 84 11.54 -18.81 -3.34
N TYR A 85 12.87 -18.78 -3.19
CA TYR A 85 13.52 -18.70 -1.88
C TYR A 85 13.16 -17.43 -1.08
N LYS A 86 12.94 -16.29 -1.75
CA LYS A 86 12.52 -15.05 -1.08
C LYS A 86 11.07 -15.15 -0.62
N LYS A 87 10.21 -15.74 -1.45
CA LYS A 87 8.81 -16.00 -1.11
C LYS A 87 8.71 -16.90 0.13
N ILE A 88 9.52 -17.96 0.18
CA ILE A 88 9.62 -18.84 1.35
C ILE A 88 10.16 -18.10 2.57
N ALA A 89 11.24 -17.33 2.43
CA ALA A 89 11.82 -16.60 3.58
C ALA A 89 10.79 -15.68 4.26
N ILE A 90 9.96 -15.01 3.46
CA ILE A 90 8.84 -14.18 3.95
C ILE A 90 7.76 -15.07 4.60
N TRP A 91 7.32 -16.12 3.90
CA TRP A 91 6.27 -17.02 4.37
C TRP A 91 6.62 -17.71 5.69
N LEU A 92 7.88 -18.11 5.90
CA LEU A 92 8.34 -18.75 7.14
C LEU A 92 8.24 -17.84 8.38
N LYS A 93 7.91 -16.55 8.20
CA LYS A 93 7.65 -15.61 9.30
C LYS A 93 6.17 -15.33 9.53
N THR A 94 5.29 -15.84 8.67
CA THR A 94 3.86 -15.82 8.93
C THR A 94 3.51 -16.83 10.02
N LYS A 95 2.28 -16.74 10.54
CA LYS A 95 1.77 -17.69 11.54
C LYS A 95 1.79 -19.13 11.01
N GLU A 96 1.39 -19.30 9.76
CA GLU A 96 1.32 -20.58 9.06
C GLU A 96 2.73 -21.15 8.83
N GLY A 97 3.69 -20.32 8.39
CA GLY A 97 5.07 -20.76 8.21
C GLY A 97 5.77 -21.13 9.51
N VAL A 98 5.52 -20.38 10.58
CA VAL A 98 6.03 -20.71 11.92
C VAL A 98 5.40 -22.01 12.43
N ALA A 99 4.09 -22.20 12.27
CA ALA A 99 3.42 -23.44 12.66
C ALA A 99 4.00 -24.65 11.92
N TRP A 100 4.19 -24.54 10.61
CA TRP A 100 4.80 -25.58 9.79
C TRP A 100 6.23 -25.92 10.24
N LEU A 101 7.06 -24.92 10.54
CA LEU A 101 8.41 -25.14 11.07
C LEU A 101 8.39 -25.89 12.41
N TYR A 102 7.43 -25.60 13.28
CA TYR A 102 7.29 -26.31 14.56
C TYR A 102 6.90 -27.78 14.36
N GLU A 103 6.00 -28.07 13.41
CA GLU A 103 5.59 -29.44 13.07
C GLU A 103 6.73 -30.26 12.46
N LYS A 104 7.66 -29.61 11.76
CA LYS A 104 8.78 -30.25 11.03
C LYS A 104 10.13 -30.19 11.74
N LYS A 105 10.17 -29.76 13.00
CA LYS A 105 11.41 -29.46 13.74
C LYS A 105 12.44 -30.60 13.79
N ASP A 106 11.98 -31.85 13.76
CA ASP A 106 12.83 -33.06 13.85
C ASP A 106 12.96 -33.82 12.52
N GLU A 107 12.41 -33.28 11.43
CA GLU A 107 12.42 -33.90 10.09
C GLU A 107 13.34 -33.12 9.13
N SER A 108 14.07 -33.84 8.27
CA SER A 108 14.73 -33.21 7.12
C SER A 108 13.67 -32.91 6.05
N CYS A 109 13.39 -31.64 5.79
CA CYS A 109 12.48 -31.22 4.74
C CYS A 109 13.23 -30.65 3.55
N SER A 110 12.76 -30.96 2.33
CA SER A 110 13.18 -30.24 1.13
C SER A 110 12.49 -28.88 1.08
N LEU A 111 13.09 -27.93 0.35
CA LEU A 111 12.44 -26.67 0.00
C LEU A 111 11.15 -26.89 -0.81
N ASP A 112 11.07 -27.98 -1.57
CA ASP A 112 9.91 -28.32 -2.40
C ASP A 112 8.71 -28.80 -1.56
N ASP A 113 8.93 -29.18 -0.30
CA ASP A 113 7.89 -29.66 0.61
C ASP A 113 7.18 -28.51 1.34
N VAL A 114 7.64 -27.26 1.15
CA VAL A 114 7.08 -26.09 1.83
C VAL A 114 5.72 -25.75 1.24
N PRO A 115 4.63 -25.78 2.03
CA PRO A 115 3.27 -25.52 1.55
C PRO A 115 3.02 -24.00 1.44
N PHE A 116 3.83 -23.34 0.62
CA PHE A 116 3.81 -21.90 0.45
C PHE A 116 2.44 -21.40 -0.05
N SER A 117 1.91 -20.40 0.63
CA SER A 117 0.71 -19.65 0.22
C SER A 117 1.00 -18.16 0.23
N PHE A 118 0.75 -17.49 -0.91
CA PHE A 118 0.89 -16.03 -0.98
C PHE A 118 -0.15 -15.31 -0.11
N ASN A 119 -1.33 -15.87 0.07
CA ASN A 119 -2.37 -15.24 0.89
C ASN A 119 -1.89 -14.99 2.32
N ASP A 120 -1.08 -15.90 2.86
CA ASP A 120 -0.54 -15.81 4.22
C ASP A 120 0.46 -14.65 4.33
N CYS A 121 1.24 -14.39 3.28
CA CYS A 121 2.19 -13.27 3.23
C CYS A 121 1.51 -11.93 2.94
N LYS A 122 0.46 -11.97 2.10
CA LYS A 122 -0.23 -10.80 1.56
C LYS A 122 -0.83 -9.96 2.67
N ASP A 123 -1.47 -10.59 3.65
CA ASP A 123 -2.14 -9.88 4.73
C ASP A 123 -1.15 -9.16 5.66
N GLU A 124 0.02 -9.75 5.93
CA GLU A 124 1.07 -9.11 6.73
C GLU A 124 1.69 -7.91 6.00
N LEU A 125 2.06 -8.09 4.73
CA LEU A 125 2.60 -7.01 3.91
C LEU A 125 1.59 -5.87 3.74
N TYR A 126 0.32 -6.20 3.53
CA TYR A 126 -0.75 -5.22 3.44
C TYR A 126 -0.96 -4.48 4.77
N THR A 127 -0.89 -5.17 5.92
CA THR A 127 -0.97 -4.55 7.25
C THR A 127 0.18 -3.57 7.48
N MET A 128 1.39 -3.88 7.00
CA MET A 128 2.52 -2.94 7.07
C MET A 128 2.25 -1.68 6.25
N ILE A 129 1.69 -1.82 5.05
CA ILE A 129 1.31 -0.70 4.18
C ILE A 129 0.22 0.15 4.85
N GLU A 130 -0.83 -0.47 5.40
CA GLU A 130 -1.89 0.22 6.16
C GLU A 130 -1.33 1.02 7.32
N LYS A 131 -0.40 0.44 8.08
CA LYS A 131 0.23 1.11 9.22
C LYS A 131 1.00 2.35 8.77
N ILE A 132 1.76 2.27 7.68
CA ILE A 132 2.50 3.43 7.14
C ILE A 132 1.51 4.49 6.64
N ALA A 133 0.47 4.08 5.91
CA ALA A 133 -0.57 4.99 5.41
C ALA A 133 -1.31 5.71 6.54
N SER A 134 -1.56 5.04 7.66
CA SER A 134 -2.27 5.60 8.82
C SER A 134 -1.55 6.77 9.51
N THR A 135 -0.24 6.88 9.31
CA THR A 135 0.61 7.94 9.88
C THR A 135 1.32 8.77 8.82
N TYR A 136 0.93 8.63 7.55
CA TYR A 136 1.55 9.37 6.46
C TYR A 136 1.03 10.81 6.45
N GLU A 137 1.96 11.75 6.55
CA GLU A 137 1.67 13.18 6.55
C GLU A 137 2.04 13.78 5.19
N SER A 138 1.10 14.50 4.60
CA SER A 138 1.27 15.29 3.38
C SER A 138 0.38 16.52 3.51
N ASP A 139 0.87 17.68 3.07
CA ASP A 139 0.08 18.92 3.04
C ASP A 139 -1.20 18.74 2.23
N THR A 140 -1.13 17.97 1.14
CA THR A 140 -2.26 17.66 0.27
C THR A 140 -3.32 16.85 0.99
N ILE A 141 -2.92 15.81 1.73
CA ILE A 141 -3.81 15.00 2.56
C ILE A 141 -4.43 15.85 3.69
N TYR A 142 -3.63 16.67 4.35
CA TYR A 142 -4.10 17.57 5.41
C TYR A 142 -5.19 18.51 4.87
N ARG A 143 -4.96 19.15 3.73
CA ARG A 143 -5.94 20.05 3.08
C ARG A 143 -7.20 19.31 2.65
N PHE A 144 -7.06 18.10 2.09
CA PHE A 144 -8.18 17.25 1.71
C PHE A 144 -9.06 16.92 2.93
N LEU A 145 -8.46 16.45 4.02
CA LEU A 145 -9.17 16.03 5.23
C LEU A 145 -9.82 17.22 5.96
N ASN A 146 -9.23 18.41 5.90
CA ASN A 146 -9.74 19.62 6.54
C ASN A 146 -10.60 20.51 5.61
N LEU A 147 -10.97 20.01 4.42
CA LEU A 147 -11.84 20.70 3.45
C LEU A 147 -11.30 22.02 2.88
N GLU A 148 -9.99 22.28 3.01
CA GLU A 148 -9.31 23.46 2.45
C GLU A 148 -9.10 23.34 0.92
N CYS A 149 -9.38 22.19 0.30
CA CYS A 149 -9.30 22.03 -1.17
C CYS A 149 -10.39 22.82 -1.94
N LYS A 150 -11.38 23.45 -1.27
CA LYS A 150 -12.49 24.17 -1.94
C LYS A 150 -12.12 25.59 -2.41
N ASP A 151 -11.13 26.24 -1.83
CA ASP A 151 -10.93 27.69 -2.02
C ASP A 151 -10.18 28.07 -3.31
N TYR A 152 -9.91 27.14 -4.22
CA TYR A 152 -9.15 27.42 -5.45
C TYR A 152 -9.97 27.40 -6.76
N LYS A 153 -11.28 27.10 -6.73
CA LYS A 153 -12.11 27.10 -7.94
C LYS A 153 -13.12 28.26 -8.06
N ASP A 154 -13.23 29.15 -7.08
CA ASP A 154 -14.25 30.22 -7.08
C ASP A 154 -13.77 31.65 -7.43
N ASP A 155 -12.48 31.89 -7.72
CA ASP A 155 -11.97 33.26 -7.96
C ASP A 155 -11.49 33.54 -9.41
N PHE A 156 -12.20 33.02 -10.42
CA PHE A 156 -12.05 33.49 -11.81
C PHE A 156 -13.40 33.67 -12.53
N ASP A 157 -14.41 34.17 -11.84
CA ASP A 157 -15.53 34.89 -12.47
C ASP A 157 -15.29 36.40 -12.30
N GLU A 158 -14.35 36.97 -13.06
CA GLU A 158 -14.42 38.40 -13.42
C GLU A 158 -15.12 38.52 -14.78
N ASP A 159 -16.45 38.57 -14.72
CA ASP A 159 -17.29 39.07 -15.80
C ASP A 159 -16.99 40.56 -16.08
N GLU A 160 -16.88 40.84 -17.38
CA GLU A 160 -17.18 42.10 -18.09
C GLU A 160 -16.46 43.41 -17.69
N LYS A 161 -15.59 43.87 -18.60
CA LYS A 161 -15.66 45.26 -19.08
C LYS A 161 -15.65 45.33 -20.60
N ASP A 162 -16.80 45.71 -21.14
CA ASP A 162 -16.98 46.24 -22.49
C ASP A 162 -15.90 47.28 -22.82
N ILE A 163 -15.20 47.06 -23.94
CA ILE A 163 -14.37 48.09 -24.55
C ILE A 163 -15.12 48.62 -25.76
N VAL A 164 -15.81 49.74 -25.57
CA VAL A 164 -16.24 50.63 -26.65
C VAL A 164 -15.04 51.51 -27.04
N TYR A 165 -14.65 51.50 -28.30
CA TYR A 165 -13.84 52.58 -28.88
C TYR A 165 -14.64 53.29 -29.97
N GLU A 166 -14.72 54.61 -29.83
CA GLU A 166 -15.24 55.61 -30.78
C GLU A 166 -14.50 55.59 -32.12
#